data_AF-G2XNG6-F1
#
_entry.id   AF-G2XNG6-F1
#
_cell.length_a   1.000
_cell.length_b   1.000
_cell.length_c   1.000
_cell.angle_alpha   90.00
_cell.angle_beta   90.00
_cell.angle_gamma   90.00
#
_symmetry.space_group_name_H-M   'P 1'
#
loop_
_entity.id
_entity.type
_entity.pdbx_description
1 polymer ?
#
loop_
_entity_poly.entity_id
_entity_poly.type
_entity_poly.pdbx_seq_one_letter_code
_entity_poly.pdbx_strand_id
1 'polypeptide(L)'
;MASNDEGGLFIEACRINHACDNNASSDWNANIQKHTIHAVRDIQKSEGITISYLGSRPWPREIRRRVLQDKFKFLCSCSLCALPTKESRKTDRELMNIASIMTLVPGTFIRYPLQAYHYMDQAVQLFSRKGLGVRFLGGLFAEASTINIGHGDLARARILAQRAIPYMIMYHGGDSTQARDNKLRASHPSMGSFYRSLSSDWAKSIHDVPSGLDSDEFEDWLWRREGLQNSQIYSESPASFLSHSIFPTFLALPHRKQTSPEFYESIEGSSQRPRRHWCFLGHILDFETSPPIILVKDINDTIVELSLKANARDIVSRLRKAHTVAILYAQRDGTTTEPEIRLENVSLLQIFPISLIHLIALRDVTQEFTTKRESDNARTCHGCDKKSSPLVRCGRCSFFWYCNKECQVNGWKNKGHKNDCKILQNPDLRMMFLMKWDEFNGAVQFPLSTVVGT
;
A
#
# COMPACT_ATOMS: atom_id res chain seq x y z
N MET A 1 15.14 13.89 -16.58
CA MET A 1 15.52 12.86 -15.58
C MET A 1 16.97 13.11 -15.24
N ALA A 2 17.24 13.82 -14.14
CA ALA A 2 18.59 13.90 -13.59
C ALA A 2 18.96 12.51 -13.05
N SER A 3 20.19 12.05 -13.30
CA SER A 3 20.68 10.79 -12.72
C SER A 3 20.72 10.89 -11.20
N ASN A 4 20.46 9.78 -10.51
CA ASN A 4 20.47 9.69 -9.04
C ASN A 4 21.87 9.83 -8.39
N ASP A 5 22.87 10.36 -9.11
CA ASP A 5 24.28 10.39 -8.69
C ASP A 5 24.84 11.80 -8.45
N GLU A 6 24.02 12.86 -8.52
CA GLU A 6 24.47 14.22 -8.21
C GLU A 6 24.31 14.52 -6.70
N GLY A 7 25.40 14.95 -6.07
CA GLY A 7 25.44 15.37 -4.66
C GLY A 7 25.90 16.83 -4.51
N GLY A 8 25.45 17.50 -3.45
CA GLY A 8 25.82 18.88 -3.16
C GLY A 8 26.10 19.09 -1.66
N LEU A 9 27.06 19.96 -1.35
CA LEU A 9 27.39 20.38 0.01
C LEU A 9 26.88 21.81 0.26
N PHE A 10 25.94 21.96 1.17
CA PHE A 10 25.28 23.23 1.48
C PHE A 10 25.58 23.63 2.93
N ILE A 11 26.69 24.35 3.13
CA ILE A 11 27.27 24.61 4.46
C ILE A 11 26.26 25.20 5.46
N GLU A 12 25.42 26.15 5.02
CA GLU A 12 24.41 26.75 5.90
C GLU A 12 23.28 25.78 6.26
N ALA A 13 22.83 24.97 5.30
CA ALA A 13 21.79 23.96 5.56
C ALA A 13 22.30 22.81 6.44
N CYS A 14 23.61 22.48 6.38
CA CYS A 14 24.23 21.47 7.23
C CYS A 14 24.15 21.79 8.74
N ARG A 15 23.89 23.06 9.12
CA ARG A 15 23.68 23.45 10.52
C ARG A 15 22.32 23.02 11.07
N ILE A 16 21.36 22.69 10.21
CA ILE A 16 19.98 22.42 10.59
C ILE A 16 19.86 20.99 11.12
N ASN A 17 19.46 20.87 12.38
CA ASN A 17 19.33 19.58 13.07
C ASN A 17 18.15 18.74 12.57
N HIS A 18 18.19 17.46 12.90
CA HIS A 18 17.11 16.52 12.58
C HIS A 18 15.97 16.53 13.61
N ALA A 19 14.73 16.43 13.12
CA ALA A 19 13.60 15.91 13.88
C ALA A 19 12.73 15.00 12.98
N CYS A 20 12.12 13.95 13.55
CA CYS A 20 11.21 13.08 12.79
C CYS A 20 9.84 13.76 12.53
N ASP A 21 9.50 14.74 13.36
CA ASP A 21 8.34 15.64 13.34
C ASP A 21 8.78 17.09 13.01
N ASN A 22 9.70 17.20 12.04
CA ASN A 22 10.36 18.43 11.62
C ASN A 22 9.43 19.62 11.34
N ASN A 23 9.94 20.84 11.52
CA ASN A 23 9.20 22.09 11.31
C ASN A 23 9.56 22.84 10.01
N ALA A 24 10.60 22.39 9.31
CA ALA A 24 10.92 22.85 7.96
C ALA A 24 11.18 21.67 7.01
N SER A 25 10.89 21.86 5.73
CA SER A 25 11.33 20.98 4.64
C SER A 25 12.68 21.44 4.09
N SER A 26 13.36 20.52 3.43
CA SER A 26 14.63 20.75 2.74
C SER A 26 14.50 20.09 1.37
N ASP A 27 14.70 20.85 0.30
CA ASP A 27 14.62 20.34 -1.07
C ASP A 27 15.52 21.08 -2.05
N TRP A 28 15.78 20.48 -3.21
CA TRP A 28 16.47 21.11 -4.32
C TRP A 28 15.48 21.78 -5.26
N ASN A 29 15.53 23.12 -5.35
CA ASN A 29 14.73 23.88 -6.28
C ASN A 29 15.45 23.98 -7.63
N ALA A 30 15.08 23.11 -8.56
CA ALA A 30 15.66 23.04 -9.90
C ALA A 30 15.39 24.29 -10.76
N ASN A 31 14.36 25.11 -10.44
CA ASN A 31 14.07 26.31 -11.22
C ASN A 31 15.07 27.44 -10.93
N ILE A 32 15.46 27.61 -9.66
CA ILE A 32 16.43 28.64 -9.25
C ILE A 32 17.83 28.08 -8.98
N GLN A 33 18.02 26.77 -9.11
CA GLN A 33 19.27 26.05 -8.88
C GLN A 33 19.83 26.29 -7.47
N LYS A 34 18.98 26.19 -6.45
CA LYS A 34 19.35 26.37 -5.04
C LYS A 34 18.75 25.29 -4.15
N HIS A 35 19.48 24.98 -3.08
CA HIS A 35 18.92 24.26 -1.94
C HIS A 35 18.04 25.20 -1.12
N THR A 36 16.80 24.80 -0.88
CA THR A 36 15.78 25.66 -0.26
C THR A 36 15.24 25.01 1.00
N ILE A 37 15.01 25.84 2.02
CA ILE A 37 14.41 25.47 3.30
C ILE A 37 13.08 26.22 3.42
N HIS A 38 11.98 25.50 3.61
CA HIS A 38 10.65 26.09 3.77
C HIS A 38 10.04 25.66 5.10
N ALA A 39 9.49 26.62 5.85
CA ALA A 39 8.71 26.28 7.04
C ALA A 39 7.45 25.50 6.63
N VAL A 40 7.17 24.37 7.29
CA VAL A 40 5.97 23.54 7.04
C VAL A 40 4.91 23.70 8.11
N ARG A 41 5.19 24.52 9.12
CA ARG A 41 4.29 24.99 10.17
C ARG A 41 4.86 26.27 10.77
N ASP A 42 4.08 26.95 11.60
CA ASP A 42 4.57 28.08 12.37
C ASP A 42 5.74 27.64 13.28
N ILE A 43 6.78 28.48 13.31
CA ILE A 43 8.00 28.29 14.12
C ILE A 43 8.05 29.46 15.11
N GLN A 44 7.99 29.14 16.39
CA GLN A 44 7.97 30.17 17.43
C GLN A 44 9.35 30.85 17.57
N LYS A 45 9.37 32.06 18.11
CA LYS A 45 10.64 32.74 18.43
C LYS A 45 11.48 31.85 19.37
N SER A 46 12.74 31.65 19.02
CA SER A 46 13.69 30.78 19.74
C SER A 46 13.44 29.26 19.58
N GLU A 47 12.44 28.83 18.82
CA GLU A 47 12.32 27.43 18.40
C GLU A 47 13.38 27.12 17.34
N GLY A 48 14.12 26.01 17.51
CA GLY A 48 15.11 25.59 16.53
C GLY A 48 14.48 25.11 15.23
N ILE A 49 15.05 25.48 14.08
CA ILE A 49 14.67 24.94 12.78
C ILE A 49 15.19 23.50 12.68
N THR A 50 14.33 22.59 12.23
CA THR A 50 14.64 21.17 12.07
C THR A 50 14.12 20.64 10.74
N ILE A 51 14.86 19.70 10.14
CA ILE A 51 14.50 18.99 8.90
C ILE A 51 14.53 17.47 9.10
N SER A 52 13.98 16.70 8.16
CA SER A 52 14.08 15.25 8.20
C SER A 52 15.26 14.73 7.37
N TYR A 53 16.18 14.00 7.99
CA TYR A 53 17.29 13.35 7.29
C TYR A 53 16.88 11.99 6.70
N LEU A 54 15.69 11.49 7.05
CA LEU A 54 15.26 10.12 6.78
C LEU A 54 14.53 9.96 5.44
N GLY A 55 14.66 10.96 4.55
CA GLY A 55 14.05 10.96 3.23
C GLY A 55 12.52 10.89 3.29
N SER A 56 11.93 10.43 2.19
CA SER A 56 10.48 10.49 1.92
C SER A 56 9.72 9.25 2.37
N ARG A 57 10.25 8.39 3.24
CA ARG A 57 9.51 7.20 3.72
C ARG A 57 9.06 7.33 5.17
N PRO A 58 7.82 6.95 5.51
CA PRO A 58 7.34 6.91 6.88
C PRO A 58 7.86 5.65 7.58
N TRP A 59 9.05 5.73 8.16
CA TRP A 59 9.69 4.62 8.86
C TRP A 59 9.21 4.48 10.32
N PRO A 60 9.17 3.27 10.90
CA PRO A 60 8.93 3.03 12.33
C PRO A 60 10.05 3.57 13.24
N ARG A 61 9.76 3.85 14.52
CA ARG A 61 10.70 4.45 15.48
C ARG A 61 12.04 3.72 15.55
N GLU A 62 12.01 2.40 15.59
CA GLU A 62 13.22 1.58 15.65
C GLU A 62 14.12 1.79 14.43
N ILE A 63 13.54 1.79 13.23
CA ILE A 63 14.27 2.00 11.97
C ILE A 63 14.78 3.43 11.88
N ARG A 64 13.95 4.43 12.22
CA ARG A 64 14.37 5.84 12.27
C ARG A 64 15.61 6.00 13.15
N ARG A 65 15.55 5.50 14.39
CA ARG A 65 16.67 5.59 15.35
C ARG A 65 17.90 4.85 14.88
N ARG A 66 17.76 3.64 14.31
CA ARG A 66 18.89 2.88 13.78
C ARG A 66 19.57 3.61 12.63
N VAL A 67 18.83 4.06 11.62
CA VAL A 67 19.40 4.79 10.48
C VAL A 67 20.14 6.05 10.94
N LEU A 68 19.57 6.79 11.89
CA LEU A 68 20.22 7.96 12.47
C LEU A 68 21.48 7.61 13.26
N GLN A 69 21.44 6.54 14.05
CA GLN A 69 22.59 6.07 14.81
C GLN A 69 23.72 5.58 13.89
N ASP A 70 23.38 4.87 12.82
CA ASP A 70 24.36 4.26 11.92
C ASP A 70 24.98 5.30 10.99
N LYS A 71 24.16 6.17 10.37
CA LYS A 71 24.63 7.15 9.38
C LYS A 71 25.05 8.49 9.97
N PHE A 72 24.38 8.94 11.03
CA PHE A 72 24.56 10.28 11.60
C PHE A 72 25.09 10.25 13.04
N LYS A 73 25.28 9.06 13.63
CA LYS A 73 25.92 8.83 14.94
C LYS A 73 25.20 9.48 16.13
N PHE A 74 23.89 9.63 16.07
CA PHE A 74 23.08 10.12 17.20
C PHE A 74 21.75 9.36 17.36
N LEU A 75 21.21 9.40 18.57
CA LEU A 75 19.88 8.89 18.89
C LEU A 75 18.85 10.04 18.90
N CYS A 76 17.81 9.92 18.08
CA CYS A 76 16.75 10.94 18.05
C CYS A 76 15.86 10.92 19.29
N SER A 77 15.69 12.10 19.89
CA SER A 77 14.87 12.40 21.06
C SER A 77 13.70 13.36 20.77
N CYS A 78 13.36 13.59 19.50
CA CYS A 78 12.20 14.42 19.14
C CYS A 78 10.89 13.88 19.74
N SER A 79 9.85 14.70 19.79
CA SER A 79 8.55 14.38 20.39
C SER A 79 7.97 13.06 19.87
N LEU A 80 8.08 12.81 18.56
CA LEU A 80 7.66 11.54 17.96
C LEU A 80 8.47 10.32 18.45
N CYS A 81 9.77 10.47 18.66
CA CYS A 81 10.63 9.39 19.17
C CYS A 81 10.55 9.23 20.69
N ALA A 82 10.18 10.29 21.41
CA ALA A 82 10.01 10.33 22.86
C ALA A 82 8.67 9.71 23.32
N LEU A 83 7.73 9.43 22.41
CA LEU A 83 6.46 8.80 22.74
C LEU A 83 6.63 7.52 23.59
N PRO A 84 5.75 7.30 24.59
CA PRO A 84 5.67 6.03 25.32
C PRO A 84 5.57 4.82 24.39
N THR A 85 6.10 3.67 24.80
CA THR A 85 6.18 2.48 23.93
C THR A 85 4.84 2.05 23.32
N LYS A 86 3.74 2.14 24.09
CA LYS A 86 2.40 1.77 23.60
C LYS A 86 1.93 2.73 22.49
N GLU A 87 2.12 4.03 22.69
CA GLU A 87 1.75 5.06 21.72
C GLU A 87 2.64 5.01 20.47
N SER A 88 3.96 4.88 20.67
CA SER A 88 4.90 4.70 19.56
C SER A 88 4.54 3.49 18.70
N ARG A 89 4.14 2.36 19.29
CA ARG A 89 3.72 1.19 18.53
C ARG A 89 2.46 1.46 17.70
N LYS A 90 1.49 2.20 18.25
CA LYS A 90 0.30 2.62 17.50
C LYS A 90 0.67 3.50 16.31
N THR A 91 1.48 4.53 16.54
CA THR A 91 1.96 5.44 15.49
C THR A 91 2.79 4.70 14.45
N ASP A 92 3.65 3.76 14.85
CA ASP A 92 4.47 2.98 13.94
C ASP A 92 3.60 2.07 13.03
N ARG A 93 2.54 1.45 13.56
CA ARG A 93 1.56 0.70 12.74
C ARG A 93 0.86 1.60 11.72
N GLU A 94 0.44 2.79 12.14
CA GLU A 94 -0.20 3.76 11.25
C GLU A 94 0.76 4.21 10.11
N LEU A 95 2.02 4.52 10.45
CA LEU A 95 3.05 4.87 9.47
C LEU A 95 3.37 3.73 8.50
N MET A 96 3.41 2.48 8.98
CA MET A 96 3.59 1.30 8.12
C MET A 96 2.41 1.09 7.18
N ASN A 97 1.16 1.24 7.65
CA ASN A 97 -0.03 1.15 6.79
C ASN A 97 0.06 2.16 5.64
N ILE A 98 0.40 3.40 5.97
CA ILE A 98 0.61 4.46 4.99
C ILE A 98 1.74 4.09 4.01
N ALA A 99 2.88 3.60 4.50
CA ALA A 99 3.98 3.16 3.66
C ALA A 99 3.53 2.08 2.65
N SER A 100 2.80 1.08 3.14
CA SER A 100 2.27 -0.01 2.31
C SER A 100 1.32 0.51 1.23
N ILE A 101 0.38 1.39 1.60
CA ILE A 101 -0.55 2.03 0.66
C ILE A 101 0.22 2.83 -0.40
N MET A 102 1.21 3.63 0.01
CA MET A 102 2.04 4.40 -0.91
C MET A 102 2.84 3.52 -1.87
N THR A 103 3.32 2.34 -1.44
CA THR A 103 3.99 1.36 -2.31
C THR A 103 3.02 0.72 -3.32
N LEU A 104 1.76 0.53 -2.95
CA LEU A 104 0.75 -0.04 -3.85
C LEU A 104 0.38 0.89 -5.01
N VAL A 105 0.30 2.21 -4.77
CA VAL A 105 -0.24 3.16 -5.75
C VAL A 105 0.46 3.08 -7.13
N PRO A 106 1.80 3.21 -7.26
CA PRO A 106 2.44 3.19 -8.58
C PRO A 106 2.31 1.85 -9.29
N GLY A 107 2.39 0.74 -8.54
CA GLY A 107 2.38 -0.61 -9.10
C GLY A 107 0.99 -1.16 -9.40
N THR A 108 -0.08 -0.50 -8.95
CA THR A 108 -1.47 -0.91 -9.21
C THR A 108 -2.15 -0.08 -10.28
N PHE A 109 -1.67 1.15 -10.50
CA PHE A 109 -2.27 2.12 -11.41
C PHE A 109 -2.58 1.57 -12.81
N ILE A 110 -1.62 0.87 -13.44
CA ILE A 110 -1.78 0.40 -14.82
C ILE A 110 -2.86 -0.68 -14.94
N ARG A 111 -2.91 -1.62 -13.98
CA ARG A 111 -3.80 -2.79 -14.05
C ARG A 111 -5.15 -2.57 -13.38
N TYR A 112 -5.17 -1.82 -12.28
CA TYR A 112 -6.33 -1.57 -11.44
C TYR A 112 -6.42 -0.07 -11.08
N PRO A 113 -6.64 0.81 -12.06
CA PRO A 113 -6.56 2.26 -11.86
C PRO A 113 -7.55 2.78 -10.82
N LEU A 114 -8.77 2.22 -10.76
CA LEU A 114 -9.76 2.59 -9.75
C LEU A 114 -9.30 2.21 -8.34
N GLN A 115 -8.72 1.00 -8.17
CA GLN A 115 -8.20 0.56 -6.89
C GLN A 115 -6.99 1.40 -6.44
N ALA A 116 -6.09 1.75 -7.37
CA ALA A 116 -4.99 2.67 -7.10
C ALA A 116 -5.50 4.04 -6.63
N TYR A 117 -6.58 4.51 -7.25
CA TYR A 117 -7.26 5.74 -6.88
C TYR A 117 -7.85 5.69 -5.46
N HIS A 118 -8.50 4.59 -5.11
CA HIS A 118 -8.98 4.36 -3.75
C HIS A 118 -7.85 4.28 -2.73
N TYR A 119 -6.73 3.62 -3.04
CA TYR A 119 -5.56 3.62 -2.14
C TYR A 119 -5.05 5.04 -1.86
N MET A 120 -5.01 5.92 -2.86
CA MET A 120 -4.62 7.32 -2.63
C MET A 120 -5.61 8.07 -1.74
N ASP A 121 -6.92 7.88 -1.94
CA ASP A 121 -7.95 8.45 -1.04
C ASP A 121 -7.72 8.00 0.40
N GLN A 122 -7.50 6.69 0.61
CA GLN A 122 -7.21 6.15 1.94
C GLN A 122 -5.97 6.79 2.57
N ALA A 123 -4.88 6.94 1.81
CA ALA A 123 -3.67 7.62 2.29
C ALA A 123 -3.95 9.09 2.65
N VAL A 124 -4.70 9.82 1.80
CA VAL A 124 -5.08 11.22 2.07
C VAL A 124 -5.88 11.32 3.37
N GLN A 125 -6.89 10.47 3.56
CA GLN A 125 -7.69 10.47 4.79
C GLN A 125 -6.88 10.14 6.04
N LEU A 126 -5.97 9.18 5.95
CA LEU A 126 -5.08 8.81 7.07
C LEU A 126 -4.16 9.98 7.46
N PHE A 127 -3.59 10.67 6.47
CA PHE A 127 -2.75 11.85 6.72
C PHE A 127 -3.54 13.03 7.27
N SER A 128 -4.70 13.36 6.67
CA SER A 128 -5.54 14.48 7.07
C SER A 128 -6.06 14.36 8.50
N ARG A 129 -6.45 13.15 8.95
CA ARG A 129 -6.98 12.95 10.32
C ARG A 129 -5.94 13.12 11.43
N LYS A 130 -4.65 12.96 11.13
CA LYS A 130 -3.58 12.85 12.14
C LYS A 130 -2.59 14.00 12.13
N GLY A 131 -2.60 14.84 11.10
CA GLY A 131 -1.59 15.88 10.90
C GLY A 131 -0.17 15.33 10.67
N LEU A 132 -0.02 14.01 10.56
CA LEU A 132 1.22 13.33 10.22
C LEU A 132 1.36 13.32 8.70
N GLY A 133 2.57 13.47 8.18
CA GLY A 133 2.84 13.24 6.76
C GLY A 133 2.18 14.21 5.78
N VAL A 134 1.82 15.42 6.23
CA VAL A 134 1.32 16.52 5.39
C VAL A 134 2.19 16.74 4.13
N ARG A 135 3.51 16.50 4.24
CA ARG A 135 4.46 16.52 3.12
C ARG A 135 4.09 15.61 1.94
N PHE A 136 3.36 14.53 2.19
CA PHE A 136 2.98 13.54 1.19
C PHE A 136 1.68 13.87 0.47
N LEU A 137 0.84 14.73 1.05
CA LEU A 137 -0.47 15.07 0.50
C LEU A 137 -0.35 15.71 -0.89
N GLY A 138 0.62 16.62 -1.09
CA GLY A 138 0.86 17.24 -2.39
C GLY A 138 1.13 16.21 -3.48
N GLY A 139 2.03 15.26 -3.22
CA GLY A 139 2.36 14.17 -4.13
C GLY A 139 1.15 13.29 -4.45
N LEU A 140 0.37 12.89 -3.42
CA LEU A 140 -0.82 12.04 -3.61
C LEU A 140 -1.89 12.72 -4.47
N PHE A 141 -2.21 13.99 -4.20
CA PHE A 141 -3.17 14.74 -4.99
C PHE A 141 -2.68 14.96 -6.43
N ALA A 142 -1.39 15.22 -6.64
CA ALA A 142 -0.81 15.38 -7.97
C ALA A 142 -0.80 14.06 -8.76
N GLU A 143 -0.52 12.94 -8.11
CA GLU A 143 -0.60 11.60 -8.71
C GLU A 143 -2.05 11.28 -9.08
N ALA A 144 -3.00 11.47 -8.16
CA ALA A 144 -4.42 11.31 -8.40
C ALA A 144 -4.95 12.16 -9.58
N SER A 145 -4.45 13.39 -9.72
CA SER A 145 -4.71 14.23 -10.90
C SER A 145 -4.17 13.58 -12.18
N THR A 146 -2.94 13.09 -12.15
CA THR A 146 -2.27 12.46 -13.30
C THR A 146 -3.00 11.21 -13.76
N ILE A 147 -3.47 10.35 -12.83
CA ILE A 147 -4.32 9.19 -13.14
C ILE A 147 -5.58 9.64 -13.90
N ASN A 148 -6.32 10.63 -13.39
CA ASN A 148 -7.53 11.13 -14.05
C ASN A 148 -7.23 11.71 -15.45
N ILE A 149 -6.12 12.43 -15.63
CA ILE A 149 -5.66 12.92 -16.95
C ILE A 149 -5.42 11.76 -17.91
N GLY A 150 -4.74 10.70 -17.44
CA GLY A 150 -4.47 9.48 -18.20
C GLY A 150 -5.72 8.79 -18.73
N HIS A 151 -6.81 8.86 -17.97
CA HIS A 151 -8.11 8.30 -18.32
C HIS A 151 -9.11 9.33 -18.90
N GLY A 152 -8.69 10.59 -19.08
CA GLY A 152 -9.48 11.65 -19.71
C GLY A 152 -10.50 12.37 -18.82
N ASP A 153 -10.48 12.17 -17.49
CA ASP A 153 -11.36 12.87 -16.55
C ASP A 153 -10.78 14.25 -16.17
N LEU A 154 -11.07 15.26 -16.96
CA LEU A 154 -10.52 16.60 -16.75
C LEU A 154 -11.16 17.33 -15.56
N ALA A 155 -12.42 16.99 -15.23
CA ALA A 155 -13.15 17.58 -14.11
C ALA A 155 -12.49 17.26 -12.77
N ARG A 156 -12.24 15.98 -12.49
CA ARG A 156 -11.55 15.55 -11.26
C ARG A 156 -10.09 15.94 -11.28
N ALA A 157 -9.41 15.77 -12.42
CA ALA A 157 -8.00 16.07 -12.56
C ALA A 157 -7.65 17.50 -12.13
N ARG A 158 -8.43 18.50 -12.57
CA ARG A 158 -8.16 19.91 -12.26
C ARG A 158 -8.28 20.19 -10.76
N ILE A 159 -9.28 19.62 -10.09
CA ILE A 159 -9.57 19.85 -8.68
C ILE A 159 -8.48 19.21 -7.81
N LEU A 160 -8.06 18.00 -8.14
CA LEU A 160 -6.97 17.31 -7.44
C LEU A 160 -5.65 18.08 -7.61
N ALA A 161 -5.35 18.55 -8.83
CA ALA A 161 -4.19 19.41 -9.06
C ALA A 161 -4.27 20.68 -8.22
N GLN A 162 -5.43 21.35 -8.16
CA GLN A 162 -5.63 22.52 -7.31
C GLN A 162 -5.37 22.22 -5.82
N ARG A 163 -5.87 21.09 -5.32
CA ARG A 163 -5.65 20.65 -3.92
C ARG A 163 -4.19 20.35 -3.60
N ALA A 164 -3.41 19.89 -4.57
CA ALA A 164 -1.98 19.67 -4.38
C ALA A 164 -1.18 20.98 -4.22
N ILE A 165 -1.61 22.10 -4.83
CA ILE A 165 -0.85 23.36 -4.88
C ILE A 165 -0.37 23.86 -3.50
N PRO A 166 -1.21 24.03 -2.46
CA PRO A 166 -0.75 24.55 -1.17
C PRO A 166 0.34 23.67 -0.56
N TYR A 167 0.22 22.35 -0.66
CA TYR A 167 1.24 21.41 -0.16
C TYR A 167 2.54 21.48 -0.98
N MET A 168 2.45 21.64 -2.30
CA MET A 168 3.62 21.81 -3.15
C MET A 168 4.37 23.11 -2.82
N ILE A 169 3.64 24.22 -2.63
CA ILE A 169 4.24 25.51 -2.27
C ILE A 169 4.92 25.43 -0.90
N MET A 170 4.22 24.84 0.08
CA MET A 170 4.72 24.72 1.45
C MET A 170 5.99 23.86 1.52
N TYR A 171 6.05 22.76 0.75
CA TYR A 171 7.18 21.83 0.84
C TYR A 171 8.34 22.19 -0.10
N HIS A 172 8.06 22.62 -1.33
CA HIS A 172 9.05 22.86 -2.39
C HIS A 172 9.29 24.34 -2.71
N GLY A 173 8.43 25.25 -2.24
CA GLY A 173 8.44 26.65 -2.64
C GLY A 173 7.56 26.94 -3.86
N GLY A 174 6.99 28.14 -3.94
CA GLY A 174 6.04 28.50 -5.00
C GLY A 174 6.63 28.75 -6.38
N ASP A 175 7.94 28.89 -6.45
CA ASP A 175 8.77 29.04 -7.64
C ASP A 175 9.39 27.71 -8.11
N SER A 176 9.21 26.62 -7.37
CA SER A 176 9.66 25.28 -7.76
C SER A 176 8.95 24.75 -9.01
N THR A 177 9.60 23.82 -9.71
CA THR A 177 8.99 23.14 -10.86
C THR A 177 7.75 22.36 -10.44
N GLN A 178 7.78 21.70 -9.28
CA GLN A 178 6.65 20.94 -8.72
C GLN A 178 5.41 21.83 -8.52
N ALA A 179 5.58 23.02 -7.92
CA ALA A 179 4.47 23.95 -7.71
C ALA A 179 3.96 24.55 -9.03
N ARG A 180 4.86 24.91 -9.94
CA ARG A 180 4.52 25.52 -11.25
C ARG A 180 3.81 24.53 -12.16
N ASP A 181 4.35 23.34 -12.33
CA ASP A 181 3.79 22.28 -13.18
C ASP A 181 2.40 21.88 -12.69
N ASN A 182 2.22 21.82 -11.37
CA ASN A 182 0.92 21.49 -10.80
C ASN A 182 -0.12 22.62 -10.96
N LYS A 183 0.31 23.90 -10.94
CA LYS A 183 -0.56 25.04 -11.33
C LYS A 183 -0.95 24.96 -12.82
N LEU A 184 0.00 24.64 -13.70
CA LEU A 184 -0.27 24.43 -15.13
C LEU A 184 -1.26 23.29 -15.34
N ARG A 185 -1.09 22.16 -14.64
CA ARG A 185 -2.00 21.01 -14.66
C ARG A 185 -3.40 21.37 -14.19
N ALA A 186 -3.52 22.18 -13.14
CA ALA A 186 -4.81 22.66 -12.64
C ALA A 186 -5.56 23.53 -13.66
N SER A 187 -4.85 24.40 -14.38
CA SER A 187 -5.47 25.30 -15.36
C SER A 187 -5.73 24.64 -16.72
N HIS A 188 -4.82 23.76 -17.15
CA HIS A 188 -4.82 23.16 -18.49
C HIS A 188 -4.54 21.64 -18.45
N PRO A 189 -5.40 20.83 -17.79
CA PRO A 189 -5.14 19.41 -17.57
C PRO A 189 -5.04 18.57 -18.85
N SER A 190 -5.55 19.07 -20.00
CA SER A 190 -5.48 18.39 -21.29
C SER A 190 -4.22 18.68 -22.10
N MET A 191 -3.39 19.63 -21.70
CA MET A 191 -2.20 20.06 -22.48
C MET A 191 -0.99 19.13 -22.31
N GLY A 192 -1.02 18.23 -21.32
CA GLY A 192 0.07 17.29 -21.06
C GLY A 192 0.05 16.08 -21.98
N SER A 193 1.22 15.53 -22.30
CA SER A 193 1.39 14.31 -23.12
C SER A 193 0.71 13.06 -22.54
N PHE A 194 0.38 13.08 -21.24
CA PHE A 194 -0.29 11.99 -20.56
C PHE A 194 -1.81 11.96 -20.79
N TYR A 195 -2.41 13.01 -21.36
CA TYR A 195 -3.85 13.10 -21.57
C TYR A 195 -4.39 11.96 -22.46
N ARG A 196 -5.36 11.19 -21.94
CA ARG A 196 -5.97 10.01 -22.59
C ARG A 196 -4.96 8.95 -23.06
N SER A 197 -3.78 8.91 -22.45
CA SER A 197 -2.73 7.94 -22.80
C SER A 197 -3.02 6.51 -22.33
N LEU A 198 -3.98 6.31 -21.41
CA LEU A 198 -4.32 4.99 -20.86
C LEU A 198 -5.64 4.44 -21.37
N SER A 199 -6.74 5.16 -21.14
CA SER A 199 -8.08 4.79 -21.56
C SER A 199 -8.96 6.05 -21.70
N SER A 200 -10.13 5.92 -22.30
CA SER A 200 -11.16 6.97 -22.35
C SER A 200 -12.41 6.64 -21.52
N ASP A 201 -12.40 5.55 -20.74
CA ASP A 201 -13.56 5.08 -19.98
C ASP A 201 -14.02 6.08 -18.90
N TRP A 202 -13.13 6.98 -18.47
CA TRP A 202 -13.43 7.99 -17.46
C TRP A 202 -13.64 9.38 -18.06
N ALA A 203 -13.69 9.50 -19.38
CA ALA A 203 -13.67 10.80 -20.06
C ALA A 203 -14.77 11.73 -19.55
N LYS A 204 -14.35 12.89 -19.04
CA LYS A 204 -15.20 13.99 -18.57
C LYS A 204 -14.60 15.31 -19.00
N SER A 205 -15.46 16.22 -19.45
CA SER A 205 -15.08 17.59 -19.75
C SER A 205 -14.65 18.31 -18.47
N ILE A 206 -13.80 19.33 -18.60
CA ILE A 206 -13.37 20.16 -17.47
C ILE A 206 -14.54 20.88 -16.77
N HIS A 207 -15.68 21.00 -17.45
CA HIS A 207 -16.91 21.62 -16.95
C HIS A 207 -17.89 20.64 -16.28
N ASP A 208 -17.62 19.33 -16.34
CA ASP A 208 -18.50 18.29 -15.78
C ASP A 208 -18.33 18.14 -14.25
N VAL A 209 -18.07 19.24 -13.55
CA VAL A 209 -18.01 19.28 -12.08
C VAL A 209 -19.45 19.40 -11.57
N PRO A 210 -19.93 18.46 -10.72
CA PRO A 210 -21.29 18.51 -10.21
C PRO A 210 -21.50 19.74 -9.33
N SER A 211 -22.69 20.34 -9.42
CA SER A 211 -23.14 21.44 -8.59
C SER A 211 -24.19 20.96 -7.58
N GLY A 212 -24.28 21.63 -6.43
CA GLY A 212 -25.32 21.36 -5.42
C GLY A 212 -25.10 20.12 -4.55
N LEU A 213 -23.93 19.47 -4.62
CA LEU A 213 -23.52 18.44 -3.68
C LEU A 213 -23.09 19.06 -2.34
N ASP A 214 -23.36 18.37 -1.24
CA ASP A 214 -22.73 18.71 0.03
C ASP A 214 -21.23 18.34 0.04
N SER A 215 -20.54 18.62 1.15
CA SER A 215 -19.10 18.37 1.26
C SER A 215 -18.74 16.89 1.12
N ASP A 216 -19.53 15.99 1.71
CA ASP A 216 -19.20 14.56 1.75
C ASP A 216 -19.54 13.90 0.41
N GLU A 217 -20.69 14.27 -0.18
CA GLU A 217 -21.09 13.87 -1.53
C GLU A 217 -20.08 14.34 -2.59
N PHE A 218 -19.53 15.53 -2.42
CA PHE A 218 -18.49 16.04 -3.31
C PHE A 218 -17.18 15.27 -3.18
N GLU A 219 -16.75 14.91 -1.97
CA GLU A 219 -15.60 14.04 -1.77
C GLU A 219 -15.84 12.63 -2.34
N ASP A 220 -17.05 12.10 -2.20
CA ASP A 220 -17.44 10.82 -2.78
C ASP A 220 -17.34 10.85 -4.30
N TRP A 221 -17.86 11.91 -4.93
CA TRP A 221 -17.66 12.12 -6.35
C TRP A 221 -16.18 12.23 -6.69
N LEU A 222 -15.41 13.09 -6.00
CA LEU A 222 -14.02 13.35 -6.31
C LEU A 222 -13.17 12.07 -6.24
N TRP A 223 -13.40 11.23 -5.23
CA TRP A 223 -12.65 9.99 -4.98
C TRP A 223 -13.29 8.74 -5.59
N ARG A 224 -14.35 8.90 -6.39
CA ARG A 224 -15.07 7.79 -7.05
C ARG A 224 -15.57 6.76 -6.03
N ARG A 225 -16.20 7.25 -4.96
CA ARG A 225 -16.83 6.46 -3.89
C ARG A 225 -18.34 6.32 -4.07
N GLU A 226 -18.89 6.70 -5.22
CA GLU A 226 -20.34 6.61 -5.42
C GLU A 226 -20.81 5.15 -5.25
N GLY A 227 -21.76 4.92 -4.34
CA GLY A 227 -22.25 3.57 -4.01
C GLY A 227 -21.35 2.77 -3.05
N LEU A 228 -20.27 3.36 -2.53
CA LEU A 228 -19.42 2.84 -1.44
C LEU A 228 -19.76 3.47 -0.08
N GLN A 229 -20.93 4.10 0.07
CA GLN A 229 -21.38 4.91 1.22
C GLN A 229 -21.39 4.25 2.61
N ASN A 230 -20.85 3.02 2.76
CA ASN A 230 -20.60 2.35 4.04
C ASN A 230 -19.32 1.48 4.02
N SER A 231 -18.52 1.49 2.94
CA SER A 231 -17.28 0.73 2.90
C SER A 231 -16.23 1.45 3.73
N GLN A 232 -16.24 1.19 5.04
CA GLN A 232 -15.16 1.56 5.93
C GLN A 232 -13.83 1.20 5.26
N ILE A 233 -13.06 2.25 5.03
CA ILE A 233 -11.73 2.22 4.44
C ILE A 233 -10.88 1.19 5.17
N TYR A 234 -10.39 0.22 4.40
CA TYR A 234 -9.97 -1.13 4.80
C TYR A 234 -8.63 -1.23 5.54
N SER A 235 -8.37 -0.39 6.55
CA SER A 235 -7.22 -0.61 7.43
C SER A 235 -7.51 -1.53 8.61
N GLU A 236 -8.78 -1.75 8.96
CA GLU A 236 -9.17 -2.55 10.14
C GLU A 236 -9.97 -3.82 9.81
N SER A 237 -10.29 -4.08 8.53
CA SER A 237 -10.88 -5.37 8.17
C SER A 237 -9.84 -6.47 8.38
N PRO A 238 -10.10 -7.48 9.23
CA PRO A 238 -9.09 -8.47 9.54
C PRO A 238 -8.62 -9.26 8.32
N ALA A 239 -9.46 -9.39 7.29
CA ALA A 239 -9.13 -10.08 6.06
C ALA A 239 -8.27 -9.26 5.06
N SER A 240 -8.01 -7.97 5.33
CA SER A 240 -7.21 -7.10 4.46
C SER A 240 -5.79 -7.61 4.34
N PHE A 241 -5.22 -7.66 3.13
CA PHE A 241 -3.79 -8.02 2.96
C PHE A 241 -2.85 -6.90 3.44
N LEU A 242 -3.40 -5.75 3.82
CA LEU A 242 -2.71 -4.69 4.53
C LEU A 242 -2.83 -4.82 6.06
N SER A 243 -3.58 -5.81 6.57
CA SER A 243 -3.70 -6.08 7.99
C SER A 243 -2.38 -6.60 8.55
N HIS A 244 -1.70 -5.83 9.38
CA HIS A 244 -0.44 -6.26 10.00
C HIS A 244 -0.59 -7.41 11.02
N SER A 245 -1.80 -7.70 11.50
CA SER A 245 -2.04 -8.83 12.41
C SER A 245 -2.19 -10.17 11.66
N ILE A 246 -2.70 -10.14 10.42
CA ILE A 246 -2.92 -11.34 9.59
C ILE A 246 -1.84 -11.49 8.52
N PHE A 247 -1.47 -10.40 7.86
CA PHE A 247 -0.44 -10.35 6.84
C PHE A 247 0.72 -9.45 7.30
N PRO A 248 1.44 -9.85 8.36
CA PRO A 248 2.54 -9.05 8.91
C PRO A 248 3.65 -8.84 7.87
N THR A 249 4.17 -7.62 7.85
CA THR A 249 5.47 -7.32 7.22
C THR A 249 6.59 -7.91 8.07
N PHE A 250 7.81 -7.96 7.54
CA PHE A 250 8.93 -8.57 8.26
C PHE A 250 9.08 -7.99 9.66
N LEU A 251 9.08 -6.65 9.78
CA LEU A 251 9.25 -5.97 11.05
C LEU A 251 8.11 -6.24 12.07
N ALA A 252 6.93 -6.63 11.59
CA ALA A 252 5.78 -6.96 12.43
C ALA A 252 5.71 -8.45 12.82
N LEU A 253 6.53 -9.31 12.22
CA LEU A 253 6.54 -10.74 12.50
C LEU A 253 6.98 -11.05 13.94
N PRO A 254 6.42 -12.10 14.55
CA PRO A 254 6.93 -12.61 15.82
C PRO A 254 8.40 -13.04 15.65
N HIS A 255 9.22 -12.74 16.65
CA HIS A 255 10.62 -13.15 16.66
C HIS A 255 10.75 -14.49 17.38
N ARG A 256 11.42 -15.49 16.78
CA ARG A 256 11.46 -16.87 17.28
C ARG A 256 11.98 -17.01 18.71
N LYS A 257 12.90 -16.13 19.12
CA LYS A 257 13.48 -16.08 20.48
C LYS A 257 12.75 -15.16 21.48
N GLN A 258 11.67 -14.48 21.09
CA GLN A 258 10.99 -13.50 21.95
C GLN A 258 9.51 -13.85 22.15
N THR A 259 8.96 -13.53 23.32
CA THR A 259 7.53 -13.68 23.58
C THR A 259 6.73 -12.73 22.70
N SER A 260 5.73 -13.27 22.00
CA SER A 260 4.90 -12.52 21.05
C SER A 260 3.42 -12.69 21.39
N PRO A 261 2.93 -12.07 22.48
CA PRO A 261 1.56 -12.28 22.99
C PRO A 261 0.46 -11.84 22.01
N GLU A 262 0.79 -11.05 21.00
CA GLU A 262 -0.15 -10.62 19.94
C GLU A 262 -0.45 -11.76 18.95
N PHE A 263 0.49 -12.70 18.80
CA PHE A 263 0.39 -13.86 17.90
C PHE A 263 0.07 -15.16 18.65
N TYR A 264 0.52 -15.26 19.91
CA TYR A 264 0.41 -16.47 20.72
C TYR A 264 -0.37 -16.25 22.01
N GLU A 265 -1.06 -17.28 22.44
CA GLU A 265 -1.65 -17.38 23.77
C GLU A 265 -1.02 -18.52 24.57
N SER A 266 -0.92 -18.31 25.87
CA SER A 266 -0.44 -19.32 26.80
C SER A 266 -1.53 -20.35 27.04
N ILE A 267 -1.16 -21.61 26.96
CA ILE A 267 -1.96 -22.75 27.41
C ILE A 267 -1.43 -23.16 28.80
N GLU A 268 -2.27 -23.83 29.60
CA GLU A 268 -1.83 -24.49 30.84
C GLU A 268 -0.57 -25.36 30.57
N GLY A 269 0.43 -25.26 31.45
CA GLY A 269 1.66 -26.04 31.34
C GLY A 269 2.75 -25.46 30.43
N SER A 270 2.95 -24.14 30.39
CA SER A 270 4.06 -23.44 29.71
C SER A 270 4.14 -23.59 28.18
N SER A 271 3.14 -24.20 27.54
CA SER A 271 3.03 -24.29 26.09
C SER A 271 2.32 -23.05 25.51
N GLN A 272 2.65 -22.69 24.27
CA GLN A 272 2.02 -21.58 23.54
C GLN A 272 1.35 -22.10 22.27
N ARG A 273 0.16 -21.58 21.96
CA ARG A 273 -0.49 -21.80 20.66
C ARG A 273 -0.75 -20.49 19.92
N PRO A 274 -0.78 -20.51 18.57
CA PRO A 274 -1.28 -19.38 17.79
C PRO A 274 -2.69 -18.95 18.24
N ARG A 275 -2.93 -17.64 18.33
CA ARG A 275 -4.27 -17.06 18.56
C ARG A 275 -5.12 -16.99 17.30
N ARG A 276 -4.46 -16.95 16.14
CA ARG A 276 -5.04 -16.72 14.81
C ARG A 276 -4.10 -17.27 13.74
N HIS A 277 -4.55 -17.28 12.50
CA HIS A 277 -3.71 -17.53 11.33
C HIS A 277 -2.98 -16.26 10.91
N TRP A 278 -1.73 -16.38 10.45
CA TRP A 278 -1.04 -15.28 9.76
C TRP A 278 -0.17 -15.78 8.62
N CYS A 279 0.10 -14.92 7.65
CA CYS A 279 0.87 -15.23 6.45
C CYS A 279 1.78 -14.06 6.06
N PHE A 280 3.09 -14.30 6.00
CA PHE A 280 4.01 -13.34 5.42
C PHE A 280 3.93 -13.40 3.89
N LEU A 281 3.90 -12.23 3.25
CA LEU A 281 3.91 -12.10 1.79
C LEU A 281 5.17 -11.35 1.33
N GLY A 282 5.89 -11.93 0.37
CA GLY A 282 7.12 -11.34 -0.17
C GLY A 282 7.24 -11.52 -1.68
N HIS A 283 7.67 -10.48 -2.38
CA HIS A 283 7.98 -10.50 -3.81
C HIS A 283 9.38 -11.05 -4.05
N ILE A 284 9.53 -12.08 -4.87
CA ILE A 284 10.85 -12.68 -5.18
C ILE A 284 11.67 -11.72 -6.04
N LEU A 285 12.80 -11.28 -5.51
CA LEU A 285 13.82 -10.47 -6.21
C LEU A 285 14.85 -11.38 -6.89
N ASP A 286 15.38 -12.34 -6.13
CA ASP A 286 16.38 -13.28 -6.61
C ASP A 286 16.36 -14.59 -5.82
N PHE A 287 17.07 -15.60 -6.29
CA PHE A 287 17.23 -16.86 -5.58
C PHE A 287 18.46 -17.66 -6.02
N GLU A 288 19.03 -18.38 -5.07
CA GLU A 288 20.01 -19.43 -5.28
C GLU A 288 19.35 -20.80 -5.05
N THR A 289 19.81 -21.82 -5.76
CA THR A 289 19.18 -23.16 -5.72
C THR A 289 19.96 -24.17 -4.90
N SER A 290 21.19 -23.86 -4.50
CA SER A 290 22.08 -24.76 -3.74
C SER A 290 23.15 -23.98 -2.94
N PRO A 291 22.92 -23.70 -1.64
CA PRO A 291 21.69 -23.98 -0.88
C PRO A 291 20.49 -23.14 -1.37
N PRO A 292 19.25 -23.59 -1.14
CA PRO A 292 18.07 -22.83 -1.54
C PRO A 292 17.89 -21.59 -0.66
N ILE A 293 18.28 -20.43 -1.20
CA ILE A 293 18.13 -19.11 -0.60
C ILE A 293 17.24 -18.28 -1.52
N ILE A 294 16.23 -17.61 -0.98
CA ILE A 294 15.34 -16.74 -1.76
C ILE A 294 15.40 -15.34 -1.17
N LEU A 295 15.79 -14.36 -1.98
CA LEU A 295 15.71 -12.96 -1.61
C LEU A 295 14.33 -12.42 -1.99
N VAL A 296 13.57 -11.98 -0.99
CA VAL A 296 12.25 -11.39 -1.19
C VAL A 296 12.17 -9.97 -0.68
N LYS A 297 11.21 -9.21 -1.19
CA LYS A 297 10.87 -7.87 -0.73
C LYS A 297 9.45 -7.85 -0.19
N ASP A 298 9.25 -7.41 1.04
CA ASP A 298 7.90 -7.20 1.58
C ASP A 298 7.26 -5.90 1.07
N ILE A 299 6.00 -5.66 1.42
CA ILE A 299 5.25 -4.48 0.96
C ILE A 299 5.79 -3.14 1.51
N ASN A 300 6.57 -3.19 2.60
CA ASN A 300 7.26 -2.03 3.18
C ASN A 300 8.68 -1.86 2.62
N ASP A 301 9.01 -2.59 1.56
CA ASP A 301 10.30 -2.59 0.87
C ASP A 301 11.47 -3.12 1.70
N THR A 302 11.18 -3.89 2.74
CA THR A 302 12.20 -4.64 3.49
C THR A 302 12.68 -5.81 2.62
N ILE A 303 13.97 -5.87 2.34
CA ILE A 303 14.60 -7.04 1.71
C ILE A 303 14.83 -8.08 2.79
N VAL A 304 14.34 -9.30 2.57
CA VAL A 304 14.36 -10.42 3.51
C VAL A 304 14.97 -11.62 2.83
N GLU A 305 15.90 -12.27 3.50
CA GLU A 305 16.44 -13.56 3.11
C GLU A 305 15.56 -14.69 3.63
N LEU A 306 15.15 -15.59 2.75
CA LEU A 306 14.46 -16.82 3.10
C LEU A 306 15.40 -18.01 2.97
N SER A 307 15.70 -18.65 4.09
CA SER A 307 16.56 -19.84 4.15
C SER A 307 15.71 -21.10 4.31
N LEU A 308 15.77 -22.04 3.34
CA LEU A 308 14.98 -23.28 3.37
C LEU A 308 15.82 -24.48 3.84
N LYS A 309 15.37 -25.24 4.86
CA LYS A 309 16.02 -26.49 5.30
C LYS A 309 15.39 -27.72 4.63
N ALA A 310 16.21 -28.53 3.94
CA ALA A 310 15.94 -29.87 3.34
C ALA A 310 14.76 -30.00 2.35
N ASN A 311 14.93 -30.83 1.30
CA ASN A 311 13.91 -31.24 0.32
C ASN A 311 13.06 -30.14 -0.37
N ALA A 312 13.65 -28.98 -0.65
CA ALA A 312 12.97 -27.88 -1.36
C ALA A 312 12.92 -28.01 -2.91
N ARG A 313 13.20 -29.18 -3.50
CA ARG A 313 13.34 -29.32 -4.97
C ARG A 313 12.08 -28.84 -5.72
N ASP A 314 10.90 -29.15 -5.19
CA ASP A 314 9.61 -28.76 -5.79
C ASP A 314 9.31 -27.26 -5.67
N ILE A 315 9.86 -26.60 -4.64
CA ILE A 315 9.79 -25.14 -4.51
C ILE A 315 10.73 -24.51 -5.53
N VAL A 316 11.98 -24.99 -5.57
CA VAL A 316 13.04 -24.47 -6.43
C VAL A 316 12.64 -24.47 -7.91
N SER A 317 12.00 -25.54 -8.40
CA SER A 317 11.55 -25.62 -9.80
C SER A 317 10.50 -24.54 -10.17
N ARG A 318 9.75 -24.05 -9.17
CA ARG A 318 8.68 -23.04 -9.32
C ARG A 318 9.12 -21.61 -9.03
N LEU A 319 10.34 -21.40 -8.55
CA LEU A 319 10.89 -20.06 -8.29
C LEU A 319 11.01 -19.27 -9.59
N ARG A 320 10.43 -18.07 -9.60
CA ARG A 320 10.59 -17.11 -10.68
C ARG A 320 10.65 -15.72 -10.05
N LYS A 321 11.51 -14.86 -10.61
CA LYS A 321 11.53 -13.44 -10.22
C LYS A 321 10.15 -12.83 -10.46
N ALA A 322 9.81 -11.86 -9.62
CA ALA A 322 8.52 -11.18 -9.60
C ALA A 322 7.28 -11.97 -9.17
N HIS A 323 7.39 -13.27 -8.90
CA HIS A 323 6.33 -14.02 -8.21
C HIS A 323 6.24 -13.64 -6.73
N THR A 324 5.13 -14.00 -6.09
CA THR A 324 4.91 -13.77 -4.67
C THR A 324 5.06 -15.07 -3.90
N VAL A 325 5.85 -15.04 -2.84
CA VAL A 325 5.94 -16.07 -1.81
C VAL A 325 4.94 -15.75 -0.71
N ALA A 326 4.21 -16.77 -0.27
CA ALA A 326 3.36 -16.75 0.92
C ALA A 326 3.88 -17.78 1.92
N ILE A 327 4.10 -17.36 3.17
CA ILE A 327 4.62 -18.24 4.24
C ILE A 327 3.67 -18.18 5.43
N LEU A 328 2.96 -19.27 5.68
CA LEU A 328 2.10 -19.42 6.85
C LEU A 328 2.94 -19.48 8.12
N TYR A 329 2.50 -18.78 9.16
CA TYR A 329 3.13 -18.73 10.47
C TYR A 329 4.61 -18.34 10.48
N ALA A 330 5.03 -17.49 9.53
CA ALA A 330 6.39 -17.01 9.46
C ALA A 330 6.85 -16.39 10.79
N GLN A 331 8.14 -16.55 11.09
CA GLN A 331 8.81 -15.97 12.24
C GLN A 331 10.13 -15.35 11.78
N ARG A 332 10.57 -14.32 12.49
CA ARG A 332 11.92 -13.78 12.29
C ARG A 332 12.93 -14.63 13.04
N ASP A 333 13.99 -15.02 12.33
CA ASP A 333 15.17 -15.66 12.89
C ASP A 333 16.36 -14.69 12.95
N GLY A 334 16.41 -13.73 12.02
CA GLY A 334 17.44 -12.70 11.94
C GLY A 334 17.13 -11.43 12.73
N THR A 335 18.08 -10.50 12.70
CA THR A 335 17.88 -9.15 13.24
C THR A 335 17.19 -8.27 12.18
N THR A 336 16.93 -7.02 12.51
CA THR A 336 16.49 -6.01 11.53
C THR A 336 17.57 -5.60 10.52
N THR A 337 18.87 -5.83 10.80
CA THR A 337 19.97 -5.50 9.88
C THR A 337 20.31 -6.66 8.96
N GLU A 338 19.99 -7.88 9.38
CA GLU A 338 20.07 -9.10 8.59
C GLU A 338 18.68 -9.75 8.60
N PRO A 339 17.70 -9.18 7.86
CA PRO A 339 16.33 -9.68 7.89
C PRO A 339 16.26 -11.10 7.34
N GLU A 340 16.06 -12.08 8.22
CA GLU A 340 16.03 -13.50 7.85
C GLU A 340 14.74 -14.18 8.36
N ILE A 341 14.10 -14.95 7.49
CA ILE A 341 13.08 -15.95 7.84
C ILE A 341 13.63 -17.32 7.49
N ARG A 342 13.79 -18.18 8.49
CA ARG A 342 14.22 -19.56 8.28
C ARG A 342 13.01 -20.48 8.26
N LEU A 343 12.89 -21.28 7.20
CA LEU A 343 11.79 -22.21 7.05
C LEU A 343 12.25 -23.66 7.20
N GLU A 344 11.73 -24.32 8.24
CA GLU A 344 12.00 -25.74 8.50
C GLU A 344 10.99 -26.65 7.81
N ASN A 345 9.74 -26.20 7.65
CA ASN A 345 8.70 -26.93 6.94
C ASN A 345 8.30 -26.20 5.65
N VAL A 346 8.77 -26.71 4.51
CA VAL A 346 8.48 -26.14 3.18
C VAL A 346 7.00 -26.22 2.78
N SER A 347 6.18 -27.07 3.42
CA SER A 347 4.73 -27.13 3.18
C SER A 347 3.99 -25.88 3.68
N LEU A 348 4.62 -25.03 4.49
CA LEU A 348 4.06 -23.73 4.88
C LEU A 348 4.29 -22.63 3.85
N LEU A 349 5.04 -22.93 2.77
CA LEU A 349 5.37 -21.98 1.71
C LEU A 349 4.61 -22.30 0.42
N GLN A 350 4.05 -21.25 -0.18
CA GLN A 350 3.47 -21.31 -1.52
C GLN A 350 3.99 -20.17 -2.40
N ILE A 351 4.14 -20.43 -3.70
CA ILE A 351 4.53 -19.44 -4.71
C ILE A 351 3.34 -19.17 -5.61
N PHE A 352 2.91 -17.91 -5.69
CA PHE A 352 1.87 -17.46 -6.59
C PHE A 352 2.46 -16.73 -7.81
N PRO A 353 2.01 -17.06 -9.04
CA PRO A 353 2.50 -16.45 -10.27
C PRO A 353 1.87 -15.07 -10.53
N ILE A 354 2.05 -14.17 -9.56
CA ILE A 354 1.55 -12.79 -9.54
C ILE A 354 2.49 -11.98 -8.65
N SER A 355 2.69 -10.69 -8.95
CA SER A 355 3.47 -9.81 -8.07
C SER A 355 2.70 -9.46 -6.81
N LEU A 356 3.43 -9.16 -5.73
CA LEU A 356 2.84 -8.87 -4.42
C LEU A 356 1.81 -7.73 -4.50
N ILE A 357 2.18 -6.67 -5.21
CA ILE A 357 1.33 -5.49 -5.42
C ILE A 357 0.03 -5.87 -6.13
N HIS A 358 0.10 -6.67 -7.19
CA HIS A 358 -1.09 -7.11 -7.92
C HIS A 358 -1.91 -8.14 -7.14
N LEU A 359 -1.29 -8.94 -6.27
CA LEU A 359 -1.99 -9.89 -5.42
C LEU A 359 -2.89 -9.18 -4.41
N ILE A 360 -2.33 -8.18 -3.72
CA ILE A 360 -3.06 -7.36 -2.76
C ILE A 360 -4.22 -6.64 -3.45
N ALA A 361 -3.94 -5.98 -4.59
CA ALA A 361 -4.98 -5.31 -5.37
C ALA A 361 -6.05 -6.27 -5.89
N LEU A 362 -5.67 -7.46 -6.38
CA LEU A 362 -6.63 -8.45 -6.85
C LEU A 362 -7.58 -8.90 -5.74
N ARG A 363 -7.07 -9.08 -4.52
CA ARG A 363 -7.88 -9.42 -3.34
C ARG A 363 -8.93 -8.33 -3.09
N ASP A 364 -8.51 -7.07 -3.04
CA ASP A 364 -9.41 -5.94 -2.77
C ASP A 364 -10.46 -5.77 -3.87
N VAL A 365 -10.04 -5.82 -5.14
CA VAL A 365 -10.93 -5.79 -6.31
C VAL A 365 -11.96 -6.92 -6.22
N THR A 366 -11.55 -8.16 -5.92
CA THR A 366 -12.51 -9.26 -5.82
C THR A 366 -13.47 -9.15 -4.62
N GLN A 367 -13.05 -8.49 -3.53
CA GLN A 367 -13.93 -8.24 -2.39
C GLN A 367 -15.07 -7.31 -2.78
N GLU A 368 -14.80 -6.29 -3.60
CA GLU A 368 -15.82 -5.37 -4.11
C GLU A 368 -16.95 -6.10 -4.84
N PHE A 369 -16.61 -7.07 -5.70
CA PHE A 369 -17.60 -7.81 -6.50
C PHE A 369 -18.29 -8.96 -5.77
N THR A 370 -17.72 -9.43 -4.65
CA THR A 370 -18.29 -10.53 -3.87
C THR A 370 -19.22 -10.05 -2.76
N THR A 371 -18.99 -8.84 -2.24
CA THR A 371 -19.77 -8.23 -1.16
C THR A 371 -21.21 -7.97 -1.61
N LYS A 372 -22.18 -8.43 -0.83
CA LYS A 372 -23.60 -8.17 -1.05
C LYS A 372 -24.04 -6.93 -0.28
N ARG A 373 -24.94 -6.16 -0.86
CA ARG A 373 -25.69 -5.15 -0.12
C ARG A 373 -26.77 -5.82 0.73
N GLU A 374 -26.83 -5.45 2.01
CA GLU A 374 -27.70 -6.10 3.00
C GLU A 374 -29.20 -5.97 2.67
N SER A 375 -29.61 -4.83 2.12
CA SER A 375 -31.04 -4.55 1.88
C SER A 375 -31.68 -5.39 0.78
N ASP A 376 -30.94 -5.72 -0.30
CA ASP A 376 -31.50 -6.34 -1.50
C ASP A 376 -30.66 -7.49 -2.08
N ASN A 377 -29.60 -7.91 -1.36
CA ASN A 377 -28.61 -8.89 -1.81
C ASN A 377 -27.93 -8.54 -3.16
N ALA A 378 -28.03 -7.29 -3.63
CA ALA A 378 -27.41 -6.89 -4.87
C ALA A 378 -25.89 -6.90 -4.78
N ARG A 379 -25.25 -7.19 -5.91
CA ARG A 379 -23.80 -7.13 -6.09
C ARG A 379 -23.46 -6.26 -7.29
N THR A 380 -22.23 -5.77 -7.35
CA THR A 380 -21.72 -5.05 -8.52
C THR A 380 -21.48 -6.03 -9.67
N CYS A 381 -22.03 -5.73 -10.84
CA CYS A 381 -21.71 -6.45 -12.07
C CYS A 381 -20.32 -6.03 -12.56
N HIS A 382 -19.38 -6.97 -12.67
CA HIS A 382 -18.04 -6.65 -13.17
C HIS A 382 -18.04 -6.16 -14.62
N GLY A 383 -19.07 -6.49 -15.41
CA GLY A 383 -19.18 -6.07 -16.80
C GLY A 383 -19.65 -4.64 -17.01
N CYS A 384 -20.55 -4.11 -16.17
CA CYS A 384 -21.18 -2.80 -16.39
C CYS A 384 -21.19 -1.89 -15.15
N ASP A 385 -20.59 -2.33 -14.04
CA ASP A 385 -20.46 -1.62 -12.75
C ASP A 385 -21.78 -1.30 -12.04
N LYS A 386 -22.91 -1.71 -12.61
CA LYS A 386 -24.22 -1.55 -11.97
C LYS A 386 -24.42 -2.60 -10.88
N LYS A 387 -24.98 -2.17 -9.75
CA LYS A 387 -25.49 -3.08 -8.73
C LYS A 387 -26.81 -3.69 -9.19
N SER A 388 -26.92 -5.02 -9.13
CA SER A 388 -28.14 -5.73 -9.49
C SER A 388 -28.25 -7.07 -8.76
N SER A 389 -29.46 -7.62 -8.75
CA SER A 389 -29.81 -8.95 -8.30
C SER A 389 -30.94 -9.49 -9.18
N PRO A 390 -30.87 -10.73 -9.71
CA PRO A 390 -29.79 -11.70 -9.56
C PRO A 390 -28.61 -11.41 -10.50
N LEU A 391 -27.42 -11.91 -10.15
CA LEU A 391 -26.24 -11.95 -11.03
C LEU A 391 -25.74 -13.39 -11.23
N VAL A 392 -25.16 -13.64 -12.40
CA VAL A 392 -24.51 -14.91 -12.75
C VAL A 392 -23.04 -14.87 -12.35
N ARG A 393 -22.61 -15.82 -11.53
CA ARG A 393 -21.21 -15.98 -11.12
C ARG A 393 -20.35 -16.58 -12.23
N CYS A 394 -19.08 -16.19 -12.32
CA CYS A 394 -18.12 -16.88 -13.17
C CYS A 394 -17.91 -18.32 -12.67
N GLY A 395 -18.18 -19.32 -13.53
CA GLY A 395 -18.05 -20.74 -13.18
C GLY A 395 -16.62 -21.21 -12.91
N ARG A 396 -15.59 -20.45 -13.32
CA ARG A 396 -14.18 -20.82 -13.14
C ARG A 396 -13.61 -20.28 -11.82
N CYS A 397 -13.45 -18.96 -11.73
CA CYS A 397 -12.85 -18.33 -10.54
C CYS A 397 -13.82 -18.17 -9.38
N SER A 398 -15.13 -18.08 -9.63
CA SER A 398 -16.17 -17.82 -8.62
C SER A 398 -16.15 -16.44 -7.93
N PHE A 399 -15.25 -15.53 -8.29
CA PHE A 399 -15.16 -14.21 -7.64
C PHE A 399 -15.91 -13.09 -8.36
N PHE A 400 -16.06 -13.17 -9.69
CA PHE A 400 -16.74 -12.14 -10.47
C PHE A 400 -18.17 -12.52 -10.85
N TRP A 401 -19.04 -11.52 -10.92
CA TRP A 401 -20.48 -11.65 -11.14
C TRP A 401 -20.96 -10.75 -12.28
N TYR A 402 -21.99 -11.18 -13.02
CA TYR A 402 -22.44 -10.54 -14.26
C TYR A 402 -23.95 -10.53 -14.39
N CYS A 403 -24.53 -9.46 -14.94
CA CYS A 403 -25.97 -9.41 -15.21
C CYS A 403 -26.37 -10.47 -16.25
N ASN A 404 -25.54 -10.66 -17.26
CA ASN A 404 -25.80 -11.51 -18.41
C ASN A 404 -24.49 -11.89 -19.14
N LYS A 405 -24.61 -12.64 -20.23
CA LYS A 405 -23.47 -13.10 -21.04
C LYS A 405 -22.68 -11.96 -21.67
N GLU A 406 -23.36 -10.90 -22.10
CA GLU A 406 -22.72 -9.71 -22.69
C GLU A 406 -21.81 -9.02 -21.68
N CYS A 407 -22.30 -8.78 -20.45
CA CYS A 407 -21.50 -8.24 -19.35
C CYS A 407 -20.30 -9.16 -19.02
N GLN A 408 -20.48 -10.48 -19.09
CA GLN A 408 -19.38 -11.43 -18.90
C GLN A 408 -18.30 -11.27 -19.98
N VAL A 409 -18.69 -11.14 -21.25
CA VAL A 409 -17.75 -10.93 -22.36
C VAL A 409 -17.05 -9.58 -22.25
N ASN A 410 -17.77 -8.52 -21.88
CA ASN A 410 -17.18 -7.20 -21.66
C ASN A 410 -16.16 -7.25 -20.52
N GLY A 411 -16.54 -7.80 -19.37
CA GLY A 411 -15.64 -7.97 -18.24
C GLY A 411 -14.40 -8.80 -18.58
N TRP A 412 -14.56 -9.84 -19.39
CA TRP A 412 -13.49 -10.73 -19.84
C TRP A 412 -12.47 -10.02 -20.76
N LYS A 413 -12.94 -9.25 -21.75
CA LYS A 413 -12.09 -8.62 -22.77
C LYS A 413 -11.53 -7.27 -22.32
N ASN A 414 -12.35 -6.43 -21.72
CA ASN A 414 -12.05 -5.01 -21.55
C ASN A 414 -11.68 -4.65 -20.11
N LYS A 415 -11.96 -5.52 -19.13
CA LYS A 415 -11.76 -5.22 -17.70
C LYS A 415 -10.85 -6.21 -16.99
N GLY A 416 -9.89 -6.81 -17.70
CA GLY A 416 -8.83 -7.61 -17.09
C GLY A 416 -9.20 -9.02 -16.58
N HIS A 417 -10.50 -9.37 -16.49
CA HIS A 417 -10.93 -10.63 -15.88
C HIS A 417 -10.31 -11.88 -16.52
N LYS A 418 -10.00 -11.89 -17.83
CA LYS A 418 -9.30 -13.04 -18.45
C LYS A 418 -8.01 -13.41 -17.70
N ASN A 419 -7.21 -12.41 -17.32
CA ASN A 419 -5.94 -12.60 -16.62
C ASN A 419 -6.19 -12.95 -15.15
N ASP A 420 -7.11 -12.25 -14.51
CA ASP A 420 -7.44 -12.44 -13.09
C ASP A 420 -8.06 -13.81 -12.85
N CYS A 421 -8.94 -14.27 -13.73
CA CYS A 421 -9.58 -15.58 -13.67
C CYS A 421 -8.55 -16.72 -13.69
N LYS A 422 -7.46 -16.58 -14.45
CA LYS A 422 -6.40 -17.61 -14.49
C LYS A 422 -5.70 -17.74 -13.15
N ILE A 423 -5.46 -16.61 -12.49
CA ILE A 423 -4.77 -16.53 -11.19
C ILE A 423 -5.70 -17.04 -10.09
N LEU A 424 -6.95 -16.59 -10.07
CA LEU A 424 -7.99 -16.99 -9.12
C LEU A 424 -8.49 -18.43 -9.27
N GLN A 425 -8.04 -19.18 -10.28
CA GLN A 425 -8.32 -20.61 -10.36
C GLN A 425 -7.45 -21.43 -9.41
N ASN A 426 -6.34 -20.87 -8.91
CA ASN A 426 -5.48 -21.55 -7.94
C ASN A 426 -6.25 -21.75 -6.61
N PRO A 427 -6.44 -23.00 -6.14
CA PRO A 427 -7.27 -23.28 -4.97
C PRO A 427 -6.71 -22.64 -3.69
N ASP A 428 -5.39 -22.65 -3.49
CA ASP A 428 -4.76 -22.04 -2.32
C ASP A 428 -5.00 -20.54 -2.29
N LEU A 429 -4.90 -19.87 -3.44
CA LEU A 429 -5.16 -18.45 -3.52
C LEU A 429 -6.62 -18.12 -3.19
N ARG A 430 -7.56 -18.90 -3.71
CA ARG A 430 -8.98 -18.76 -3.37
C ARG A 430 -9.21 -18.93 -1.89
N MET A 431 -8.58 -19.95 -1.28
CA MET A 431 -8.69 -20.20 0.14
C MET A 431 -8.06 -19.07 0.95
N MET A 432 -6.94 -18.49 0.54
CA MET A 432 -6.38 -17.31 1.22
C MET A 432 -7.35 -16.12 1.21
N PHE A 433 -8.17 -15.96 0.17
CA PHE A 433 -9.15 -14.88 0.07
C PHE A 433 -10.43 -15.15 0.88
N LEU A 434 -10.76 -16.43 1.14
CA LEU A 434 -12.01 -16.84 1.77
C LEU A 434 -11.85 -17.34 3.21
N MET A 435 -10.64 -17.74 3.61
CA MET A 435 -10.35 -18.26 4.93
C MET A 435 -10.61 -17.21 6.00
N LYS A 436 -11.14 -17.68 7.12
CA LYS A 436 -11.31 -16.86 8.33
C LYS A 436 -10.01 -16.82 9.10
N TRP A 437 -9.21 -15.79 8.84
CA TRP A 437 -7.87 -15.68 9.41
C TRP A 437 -7.84 -15.51 10.94
N ASP A 438 -8.88 -14.96 11.55
CA ASP A 438 -8.96 -14.81 13.02
C ASP A 438 -9.44 -16.06 13.76
N GLU A 439 -10.01 -17.06 13.08
CA GLU A 439 -10.55 -18.26 13.72
C GLU A 439 -9.51 -19.39 13.69
N PHE A 440 -8.72 -19.54 14.76
CA PHE A 440 -7.71 -20.60 14.85
C PHE A 440 -8.29 -21.94 15.31
N ASN A 441 -8.57 -22.83 14.35
CA ASN A 441 -9.07 -24.19 14.60
C ASN A 441 -8.00 -25.29 14.45
N GLY A 442 -6.72 -24.89 14.44
CA GLY A 442 -5.58 -25.78 14.22
C GLY A 442 -4.64 -25.24 13.14
N ALA A 443 -3.37 -25.67 13.18
CA ALA A 443 -2.41 -25.23 12.16
C ALA A 443 -2.82 -25.73 10.77
N VAL A 444 -2.53 -24.92 9.75
CA VAL A 444 -2.81 -25.23 8.34
C VAL A 444 -1.53 -25.14 7.52
N GLN A 445 -1.51 -25.82 6.38
CA GLN A 445 -0.39 -25.82 5.46
C GLN A 445 -0.89 -25.83 4.02
N PHE A 446 -0.01 -25.57 3.05
CA PHE A 446 -0.35 -25.70 1.65
C PHE A 446 -0.26 -27.17 1.18
N PRO A 447 -1.14 -27.62 0.29
CA PRO A 447 -2.31 -26.90 -0.22
C PRO A 447 -3.37 -26.71 0.89
N LEU A 448 -3.99 -25.52 0.93
CA LEU A 448 -5.04 -25.18 1.88
C LEU A 448 -6.28 -26.02 1.55
N SER A 449 -6.57 -26.99 2.41
CA SER A 449 -7.79 -27.78 2.28
C SER A 449 -9.00 -26.94 2.69
N THR A 450 -10.08 -27.09 1.94
CA THR A 450 -11.41 -26.71 2.42
C THR A 450 -11.72 -27.58 3.64
N VAL A 451 -11.86 -26.98 4.82
CA VAL A 451 -12.87 -27.48 5.75
C VAL A 451 -14.19 -27.21 5.04
N VAL A 452 -14.63 -28.16 4.21
CA VAL A 452 -15.96 -28.16 3.62
C VAL A 452 -16.89 -28.36 4.80
N GLY A 453 -17.35 -27.24 5.38
CA GLY A 453 -18.57 -27.25 6.17
C GLY A 453 -19.68 -27.75 5.24
N THR A 454 -20.25 -28.88 5.63
CA THR A 454 -21.42 -29.52 5.04
C THR A 454 -22.63 -28.61 5.05
#